data_AF-A0A450TNX3-F1
#
_entry.id   AF-A0A450TNX3-F1
#
_cell.length_a   1.000
_cell.length_b   1.000
_cell.length_c   1.000
_cell.angle_alpha   90.00
_cell.angle_beta   90.00
_cell.angle_gamma   90.00
#
_symmetry.space_group_name_H-M   'P 1'
#
loop_
_entity.id
_entity.type
_entity.pdbx_description
1 polymer ?
#
loop_
_entity_poly.entity_id
_entity_poly.type
_entity_poly.pdbx_seq_one_letter_code
_entity_poly.pdbx_strand_id
1 'polypeptide(L)'
;MKTVDEQNDEMRPEYKREDLGAGVRGKYYDAYNEGHNLVLLTPEVARAFPSEEAVNQALLSLMRIAQASTGSISGELAEGARR
;
A
#
# COMPACT_ATOMS: atom_id res chain seq x y z
N MET A 1 -24.72 -28.13 11.54
CA MET A 1 -23.40 -27.54 11.86
C MET A 1 -22.61 -27.54 10.55
N LYS A 2 -22.27 -26.37 10.00
CA LYS A 2 -21.51 -26.30 8.74
C LYS A 2 -20.06 -26.69 9.04
N THR A 3 -19.54 -27.67 8.30
CA THR A 3 -18.15 -28.10 8.33
C THR A 3 -17.27 -26.97 7.82
N VAL A 4 -16.33 -26.53 8.65
CA VAL A 4 -15.28 -25.60 8.26
C VAL A 4 -14.34 -26.39 7.34
N ASP A 5 -14.07 -25.91 6.13
CA ASP A 5 -13.03 -26.49 5.28
C ASP A 5 -11.67 -26.17 5.91
N GLU A 6 -11.11 -27.15 6.63
CA GLU A 6 -9.84 -27.13 7.37
C GLU A 6 -8.60 -27.24 6.45
N GLN A 7 -8.72 -26.88 5.18
CA GLN A 7 -7.61 -26.93 4.23
C GLN A 7 -6.82 -25.61 4.26
N ASN A 8 -5.93 -25.47 5.25
CA ASN A 8 -4.71 -24.62 5.29
C ASN A 8 -4.40 -24.00 6.67
N ASP A 9 -4.56 -24.75 7.76
CA ASP A 9 -3.87 -24.40 9.01
C ASP A 9 -2.65 -25.32 9.20
N GLU A 10 -1.71 -25.25 8.24
CA GLU A 10 -0.50 -26.10 8.21
C GLU A 10 0.57 -25.66 9.23
N MET A 11 0.24 -24.72 10.12
CA MET A 11 1.20 -24.21 11.10
C MET A 11 1.38 -25.21 12.24
N ARG A 12 2.61 -25.67 12.43
CA ARG A 12 2.98 -26.54 13.55
C ARG A 12 2.85 -25.77 14.87
N PRO A 13 2.45 -26.43 15.97
CA PRO A 13 2.35 -25.79 17.29
C PRO A 13 3.71 -25.30 17.80
N GLU A 14 4.80 -25.97 17.39
CA GLU A 14 6.17 -25.61 17.76
C GLU A 14 7.14 -25.87 16.61
N TYR A 15 8.18 -25.03 16.53
CA TYR A 15 9.30 -25.16 15.61
C TYR A 15 10.60 -25.26 16.39
N LYS A 16 11.50 -26.14 15.95
CA LYS A 16 12.86 -26.22 16.46
C LYS A 16 13.78 -25.32 15.65
N ARG A 17 14.96 -25.00 16.18
CA ARG A 17 15.92 -24.10 15.51
C ARG A 17 16.33 -24.63 14.13
N GLU A 18 16.42 -25.94 13.99
CA GLU A 18 16.79 -26.64 12.76
C GLU A 18 15.72 -26.48 11.67
N ASP A 19 14.46 -26.26 12.07
CA ASP A 19 13.33 -26.08 11.15
C ASP A 19 13.35 -24.70 10.47
N LEU A 20 14.01 -23.70 11.07
CA LEU A 20 13.93 -22.29 10.68
C LEU A 20 14.98 -21.85 9.64
N GLY A 21 15.93 -22.72 9.29
CA GLY A 21 16.99 -22.44 8.31
C GLY A 21 17.93 -21.29 8.71
N ALA A 22 18.62 -20.69 7.73
CA ALA A 22 19.50 -19.54 7.97
C ALA A 22 18.70 -18.23 7.99
N GLY A 23 18.92 -17.38 9.00
CA GLY A 23 18.29 -16.07 9.08
C GLY A 23 18.91 -15.10 8.07
N VAL A 24 18.10 -14.56 7.16
CA VAL A 24 18.53 -13.55 6.18
C VAL A 24 18.02 -12.18 6.63
N ARG A 25 18.93 -11.24 6.87
CA ARG A 25 18.58 -9.86 7.21
C ARG A 25 17.87 -9.21 6.02
N GLY A 26 16.71 -8.62 6.27
CA GLY A 26 15.95 -7.91 5.23
C GLY A 26 15.24 -8.82 4.21
N LYS A 27 15.03 -10.10 4.51
CA LYS A 27 14.35 -11.06 3.60
C LYS A 27 13.04 -10.55 2.98
N TYR A 28 12.31 -9.70 3.72
CA TYR A 28 11.03 -9.12 3.30
C TYR A 28 11.06 -7.59 3.23
N TYR A 29 12.25 -6.98 3.21
CA TYR A 29 12.40 -5.53 3.24
C TYR A 29 11.81 -4.88 1.98
N ASP A 30 12.10 -5.42 0.81
CA ASP A 30 11.61 -4.86 -0.46
C ASP A 30 10.10 -5.01 -0.57
N ALA A 31 9.55 -6.20 -0.24
CA ALA A 31 8.11 -6.43 -0.21
C ALA A 31 7.37 -5.54 0.81
N TYR A 32 8.00 -5.25 1.95
CA TYR A 32 7.47 -4.29 2.93
C TYR A 32 7.44 -2.87 2.35
N ASN A 33 8.50 -2.44 1.68
CA ASN A 33 8.54 -1.12 1.05
C ASN A 33 7.54 -0.98 -0.10
N GLU A 34 7.34 -2.03 -0.91
CA GLU A 34 6.38 -2.05 -2.02
C GLU A 34 4.93 -1.86 -1.54
N GLY A 35 4.59 -2.41 -0.35
CA GLY A 35 3.26 -2.32 0.24
C GLY A 35 2.99 -1.07 1.09
N HIS A 36 4.03 -0.31 1.45
CA HIS A 36 3.92 0.82 2.39
C HIS A 36 4.41 2.13 1.76
N ASN A 37 3.58 2.71 0.90
CA ASN A 37 3.76 4.08 0.40
C ASN A 37 3.33 5.13 1.46
N LEU A 38 3.93 5.07 2.64
CA LEU A 38 3.67 6.03 3.72
C LEU A 38 4.47 7.31 3.48
N VAL A 39 3.77 8.43 3.31
CA VAL A 39 4.38 9.75 3.14
C VAL A 39 4.14 10.57 4.41
N LEU A 40 5.24 11.03 5.03
CA LEU A 40 5.15 11.89 6.20
C LEU A 40 4.75 13.31 5.78
N LEU A 41 3.62 13.79 6.31
CA LEU A 41 3.18 15.17 6.12
C LEU A 41 3.94 16.13 7.03
N THR A 42 4.13 17.36 6.57
CA THR A 42 4.63 18.44 7.43
C THR A 42 3.59 18.79 8.51
N PRO A 43 4.00 19.28 9.69
CA PRO A 43 3.09 19.60 10.79
C PRO A 43 1.99 20.62 10.42
N GLU A 44 2.28 21.54 9.50
CA GLU A 44 1.33 22.51 8.98
C GLU A 44 0.21 21.84 8.18
N VAL A 45 0.59 20.90 7.29
CA VAL A 45 -0.36 20.18 6.44
C VAL A 45 -1.19 19.21 7.28
N ALA A 46 -0.58 18.50 8.23
CA ALA A 46 -1.28 17.60 9.13
C ALA A 46 -2.31 18.31 10.03
N ARG A 47 -2.06 19.58 10.41
CA ARG A 47 -3.04 20.40 11.14
C ARG A 47 -4.22 20.83 10.28
N ALA A 48 -3.98 21.08 8.98
CA ALA A 48 -5.03 21.48 8.05
C ALA A 48 -5.88 20.29 7.58
N PHE A 49 -5.28 19.11 7.45
CA PHE A 49 -5.91 17.88 7.00
C PHE A 49 -5.75 16.76 8.05
N PRO A 50 -6.74 16.58 8.95
CA PRO A 50 -6.61 15.68 10.08
C PRO A 50 -6.73 14.18 9.72
N SER A 51 -7.06 13.84 8.47
CA SER A 51 -7.20 12.45 8.02
C SER A 51 -6.66 12.23 6.61
N GLU A 52 -6.31 10.98 6.29
CA GLU A 52 -5.84 10.58 4.96
C GLU A 52 -6.90 10.81 3.88
N GLU A 53 -8.19 10.61 4.20
CA GLU A 53 -9.29 10.86 3.28
C GLU A 53 -9.38 12.35 2.93
N ALA A 54 -9.20 13.24 3.91
CA ALA A 54 -9.24 14.68 3.69
C ALA A 54 -8.12 15.14 2.74
N VAL A 55 -6.90 14.61 2.92
CA VAL A 55 -5.77 14.88 2.03
C VAL A 55 -6.06 14.36 0.62
N ASN A 56 -6.47 13.09 0.51
CA ASN A 56 -6.70 12.45 -0.78
C ASN A 56 -7.83 13.12 -1.56
N GLN A 57 -8.93 13.50 -0.91
CA GLN A 57 -10.02 14.23 -1.57
C GLN A 57 -9.58 15.61 -2.06
N ALA A 58 -8.73 16.32 -1.30
CA ALA A 58 -8.20 17.61 -1.73
C ALA A 58 -7.31 17.46 -2.97
N LEU A 59 -6.40 16.48 -2.97
CA LEU A 59 -5.52 16.20 -4.11
C LEU A 59 -6.30 15.75 -5.35
N LEU A 60 -7.30 14.87 -5.20
CA LEU A 60 -8.17 14.44 -6.29
C LEU A 60 -8.97 15.61 -6.88
N SER A 61 -9.45 16.51 -6.02
CA SER A 61 -10.15 17.72 -6.45
C SER A 61 -9.24 18.64 -7.25
N LEU A 62 -7.99 18.81 -6.80
CA LEU A 62 -6.98 19.57 -7.54
C LEU A 62 -6.66 18.94 -8.90
N MET A 63 -6.51 17.61 -8.97
CA MET A 63 -6.32 16.90 -10.24
C MET A 63 -7.48 17.13 -11.21
N ARG A 64 -8.73 17.11 -10.72
CA ARG A 64 -9.92 17.39 -11.54
C ARG A 64 -9.92 18.82 -12.08
N ILE A 65 -9.57 19.79 -11.24
CA ILE A 65 -9.46 21.21 -11.65
C ILE A 65 -8.35 21.36 -12.69
N ALA A 66 -7.19 20.76 -12.45
CA ALA A 66 -6.08 20.77 -13.40
C ALA A 66 -6.51 20.21 -14.76
N GLN A 67 -7.14 19.02 -14.78
CA GLN A 67 -7.66 18.39 -16.00
C GLN A 67 -8.68 19.27 -16.75
N ALA A 68 -9.58 19.93 -16.02
CA ALA A 68 -10.56 20.84 -16.60
C ALA A 68 -9.90 22.12 -17.17
N SER A 69 -8.81 22.58 -16.54
CA SER A 69 -8.08 23.79 -16.95
C SER A 69 -7.12 23.55 -18.12
N THR A 70 -6.52 22.36 -18.22
CA THR A 70 -5.50 22.06 -19.24
C THR A 70 -6.06 21.43 -20.51
N GLY A 71 -7.34 21.07 -20.55
CA GLY A 71 -7.97 20.46 -21.74
C GLY A 71 -7.29 19.16 -22.17
N SER A 72 -7.70 18.03 -21.57
CA SER A 72 -7.24 16.67 -21.90
C SER A 72 -5.75 16.36 -21.66
N ILE A 73 -5.45 15.86 -20.46
CA ILE A 73 -4.39 14.82 -20.30
C ILE A 73 -5.09 13.46 -20.19
N SER A 74 -6.02 13.20 -21.11
CA SER A 74 -6.55 11.87 -21.37
C SER A 74 -5.62 11.21 -22.37
N GLY A 75 -4.48 10.68 -21.90
CA GLY A 75 -3.51 10.06 -22.79
C GLY A 75 -2.50 9.12 -22.13
N GLU A 76 -1.88 9.47 -20.99
CA GLU A 76 -0.57 8.87 -20.69
C GLU A 76 -0.43 8.16 -19.33
N LEU A 77 -1.46 8.13 -18.47
CA LEU A 77 -1.36 7.47 -17.16
C LEU A 77 -1.80 5.99 -17.14
N ALA A 78 -2.28 5.46 -18.27
CA ALA A 78 -2.71 4.06 -18.37
C ALA A 78 -1.64 3.11 -18.97
N GLU A 79 -0.54 3.63 -19.53
CA GLU A 79 0.46 2.82 -20.24
C GLU A 79 1.66 2.42 -19.37
N GLY A 80 1.83 3.04 -18.19
CA GLY A 80 2.91 2.72 -17.24
C GLY A 80 2.66 1.52 -16.32
N ALA A 81 1.44 0.96 -16.30
CA ALA A 81 1.06 -0.15 -15.41
C ALA A 81 1.11 -1.54 -16.08
N ARG A 82 1.78 -1.66 -17.24
CA ARG A 82 1.96 -2.93 -17.97
C ARG A 82 3.40 -3.23 -18.38
N ARG A 83 4.39 -2.80 -17.59
CA ARG A 83 5.78 -3.25 -17.75
C ARG A 83 6.39 -3.63 -16.43
#